data_AF-A0A6N8BAM4-F1
#
_entry.id   AF-A0A6N8BAM4-F1
#
_cell.length_a   1.000
_cell.length_b   1.000
_cell.length_c   1.000
_cell.angle_alpha   90.00
_cell.angle_beta   90.00
_cell.angle_gamma   90.00
#
_symmetry.space_group_name_H-M   'P 1'
#
loop_
_entity.id
_entity.type
_entity.pdbx_description
1 polymer ?
#
loop_
_entity_poly.entity_id
_entity_poly.type
_entity_poly.pdbx_seq_one_letter_code
_entity_poly.pdbx_strand_id
1 'polypeptide(L)'
;MVTLSAATNSRYSTARGFLRKPISQRVNVTFPDILEKDVAEKVKAIVSAATLDGKQPAGTMDLKMVTRMLLLTLGEENVDEILERLFPDDEEESSQGEGNQDTEEAIEGMMVEAVQELREAVKKLAESEAA
;
A
#
# COMPACT_ATOMS: atom_id res chain seq x y z
N MET A 1 -50.49 -13.78 -64.20
CA MET A 1 -49.30 -13.45 -63.40
C MET A 1 -48.08 -13.80 -64.23
N VAL A 2 -47.33 -12.80 -64.69
CA VAL A 2 -46.17 -12.97 -65.58
C VAL A 2 -44.91 -12.85 -64.74
N THR A 3 -44.11 -13.91 -64.65
CA THR A 3 -42.81 -13.91 -63.98
C THR A 3 -41.72 -13.69 -65.02
N LEU A 4 -41.13 -12.48 -65.03
CA LEU A 4 -39.93 -12.18 -65.81
C LEU A 4 -38.70 -12.58 -64.98
N SER A 5 -38.06 -13.66 -65.40
CA SER A 5 -36.72 -14.08 -64.98
C SER A 5 -35.70 -13.14 -65.62
N ALA A 6 -35.04 -12.32 -64.81
CA ALA A 6 -33.98 -11.41 -65.28
C ALA A 6 -32.63 -12.14 -65.29
N ALA A 7 -32.01 -12.12 -66.46
CA ALA A 7 -30.78 -12.82 -66.80
C ALA A 7 -29.57 -12.37 -65.95
N THR A 8 -28.89 -13.35 -65.37
CA THR A 8 -27.57 -13.22 -64.74
C THR A 8 -26.51 -13.06 -65.84
N ASN A 9 -25.91 -11.88 -65.97
CA ASN A 9 -24.70 -11.74 -66.80
C ASN A 9 -23.78 -10.63 -66.27
N SER A 10 -23.11 -10.89 -65.14
CA SER A 10 -21.98 -10.07 -64.69
C SER A 10 -20.70 -10.66 -65.26
N ARG A 11 -20.22 -10.04 -66.34
CA ARG A 11 -18.97 -10.36 -67.02
C ARG A 11 -17.80 -9.87 -66.14
N TYR A 12 -17.20 -10.76 -65.36
CA TYR A 12 -15.98 -10.41 -64.62
C TYR A 12 -14.78 -10.43 -65.55
N SER A 13 -14.28 -9.23 -65.82
CA SER A 13 -13.13 -8.97 -66.66
C SER A 13 -11.85 -9.51 -66.03
N THR A 14 -11.08 -10.23 -66.82
CA THR A 14 -9.75 -10.73 -66.50
C THR A 14 -8.76 -9.57 -66.37
N ALA A 15 -8.27 -9.30 -65.17
CA ALA A 15 -7.02 -8.59 -64.95
C ALA A 15 -6.37 -9.10 -63.66
N ARG A 16 -5.18 -9.71 -63.81
CA ARG A 16 -4.31 -10.17 -62.72
C ARG A 16 -3.93 -8.98 -61.82
N GLY A 17 -4.68 -8.76 -60.76
CA GLY A 17 -4.33 -7.87 -59.66
C GLY A 17 -3.70 -8.68 -58.53
N PHE A 18 -2.48 -8.30 -58.14
CA PHE A 18 -1.80 -8.78 -56.93
C PHE A 18 -2.81 -8.97 -55.78
N LEU A 19 -2.92 -10.20 -55.26
CA LEU A 19 -3.72 -10.52 -54.08
C LEU A 19 -3.12 -9.82 -52.86
N ARG A 20 -3.45 -8.53 -52.70
CA ARG A 20 -3.20 -7.80 -51.47
C ARG A 20 -4.08 -8.45 -50.41
N LYS A 21 -3.44 -9.19 -49.50
CA LYS A 21 -4.08 -9.75 -48.31
C LYS A 21 -4.92 -8.65 -47.65
N PRO A 22 -6.22 -8.86 -47.36
CA PRO A 22 -7.05 -7.81 -46.78
C PRO A 22 -6.45 -7.40 -45.44
N ILE A 23 -6.06 -6.12 -45.34
CA ILE A 23 -5.51 -5.54 -44.11
C ILE A 23 -6.69 -5.32 -43.16
N SER A 24 -6.59 -5.83 -41.93
CA SER A 24 -7.59 -5.60 -40.89
C SER A 24 -7.70 -4.11 -40.60
N GLN A 25 -8.91 -3.55 -40.68
CA GLN A 25 -9.20 -2.16 -40.30
C GLN A 25 -9.41 -1.97 -38.78
N ARG A 26 -9.29 -3.06 -37.99
CA ARG A 26 -9.43 -2.99 -36.53
C ARG A 26 -8.10 -2.58 -35.90
N VAL A 27 -8.09 -1.41 -35.30
CA VAL A 27 -6.99 -0.93 -34.45
C VAL A 27 -7.32 -1.31 -33.01
N ASN A 28 -6.53 -2.20 -32.42
CA ASN A 28 -6.57 -2.42 -30.97
C ASN A 28 -5.75 -1.32 -30.31
N VAL A 29 -6.43 -0.41 -29.63
CA VAL A 29 -5.80 0.64 -28.83
C VAL A 29 -5.90 0.22 -27.37
N THR A 30 -4.77 -0.10 -26.77
CA THR A 30 -4.65 -0.26 -25.32
C THR A 30 -3.99 1.00 -24.78
N PHE A 31 -4.75 1.81 -24.05
CA PHE A 31 -4.17 2.97 -23.37
C PHE A 31 -3.41 2.49 -22.12
N PRO A 32 -2.20 2.99 -21.88
CA PRO A 32 -1.57 2.83 -20.58
C PRO A 32 -2.44 3.50 -19.51
N ASP A 33 -2.42 2.95 -18.30
CA ASP A 33 -3.24 3.44 -17.21
C ASP A 33 -2.83 4.89 -16.88
N ILE A 34 -3.74 5.85 -17.07
CA ILE A 34 -3.49 7.29 -16.87
C ILE A 34 -3.43 7.66 -15.39
N LEU A 35 -3.83 6.74 -14.51
CA LEU A 35 -3.75 6.87 -13.07
C LEU A 35 -2.37 6.43 -12.58
N GLU A 36 -1.34 7.08 -13.11
CA GLU A 36 -0.02 7.14 -12.49
C GLU A 36 -0.12 8.05 -11.26
N LYS A 37 -1.01 7.68 -10.32
CA LYS A 37 -0.97 8.21 -8.96
C LYS A 37 0.31 7.65 -8.39
N ASP A 38 1.28 8.55 -8.20
CA ASP A 38 2.60 8.26 -7.69
C ASP A 38 2.47 7.26 -6.53
N VAL A 39 3.11 6.11 -6.69
CA VAL A 39 3.16 5.07 -5.65
C VAL A 39 3.66 5.70 -4.35
N ALA A 40 4.56 6.69 -4.43
CA ALA A 40 5.03 7.46 -3.28
C ALA A 40 3.92 8.29 -2.62
N GLU A 41 3.02 8.93 -3.38
CA GLU A 41 1.89 9.68 -2.80
C GLU A 41 0.90 8.76 -2.08
N LYS A 42 0.62 7.58 -2.65
CA LYS A 42 -0.25 6.58 -2.00
C LYS A 42 0.37 6.02 -0.73
N VAL A 43 1.65 5.64 -0.77
CA VAL A 43 2.39 5.17 0.41
C VAL A 43 2.40 6.25 1.48
N LYS A 44 2.66 7.51 1.10
CA LYS A 44 2.63 8.65 2.02
C LYS A 44 1.25 8.84 2.66
N ALA A 45 0.16 8.71 1.90
CA ALA A 45 -1.19 8.81 2.44
C ALA A 45 -1.50 7.67 3.43
N ILE A 46 -1.08 6.44 3.14
CA ILE A 46 -1.25 5.28 4.03
C ILE A 46 -0.48 5.50 5.34
N VAL A 47 0.79 5.90 5.25
CA VAL A 47 1.62 6.18 6.43
C VAL A 47 1.05 7.34 7.24
N SER A 48 0.65 8.43 6.59
CA SER A 48 0.00 9.58 7.24
C SER A 48 -1.28 9.16 7.98
N ALA A 49 -2.12 8.33 7.38
CA ALA A 49 -3.33 7.82 8.02
C ALA A 49 -3.03 6.89 9.22
N ALA A 50 -2.03 6.00 9.10
CA ALA A 50 -1.64 5.08 10.16
C ALA A 50 -0.94 5.79 11.34
N THR A 51 -0.25 6.89 11.08
CA THR A 51 0.54 7.63 12.08
C THR A 51 -0.12 8.93 12.55
N LEU A 52 -1.21 9.37 11.92
CA LEU A 52 -1.80 10.71 12.07
C LEU A 52 -0.75 11.84 11.93
N ASP A 53 0.15 11.68 10.96
CA ASP A 53 1.36 12.51 10.74
C ASP A 53 2.36 12.55 11.91
N GLY A 54 2.22 11.65 12.88
CA GLY A 54 3.22 11.34 13.88
C GLY A 54 4.38 10.49 13.32
N LYS A 55 5.33 10.15 14.18
CA LYS A 55 6.45 9.25 13.82
C LYS A 55 6.18 7.78 14.15
N GLN A 56 5.23 7.51 15.04
CA GLN A 56 4.84 6.17 15.47
C GLN A 56 3.40 5.89 15.02
N PRO A 57 3.03 4.62 14.81
CA PRO A 57 1.64 4.24 14.56
C PRO A 57 0.73 4.75 15.68
N ALA A 58 -0.37 5.42 15.32
CA ALA A 58 -1.28 6.02 16.30
C ALA A 58 -2.24 5.02 16.95
N GLY A 59 -2.10 3.71 16.66
CA GLY A 59 -2.99 2.65 17.12
C GLY A 59 -4.42 2.73 16.53
N THR A 60 -4.65 3.62 15.56
CA THR A 60 -5.96 3.83 14.92
C THR A 60 -6.25 2.81 13.83
N MET A 61 -5.21 2.15 13.31
CA MET A 61 -5.30 1.11 12.29
C MET A 61 -4.44 -0.08 12.71
N ASP A 62 -4.95 -1.29 12.48
CA ASP A 62 -4.20 -2.52 12.68
C ASP A 62 -2.97 -2.59 11.76
N LEU A 63 -1.85 -3.10 12.30
CA LEU A 63 -0.57 -3.16 11.62
C LEU A 63 -0.61 -4.12 10.43
N LYS A 64 -1.33 -5.24 10.55
CA LYS A 64 -1.50 -6.19 9.45
C LYS A 64 -2.29 -5.55 8.31
N MET A 65 -3.36 -4.81 8.63
CA MET A 65 -4.12 -4.03 7.64
C MET A 65 -3.25 -2.98 6.93
N VAL A 66 -2.43 -2.22 7.66
CA VAL A 66 -1.52 -1.22 7.06
C VAL A 66 -0.49 -1.90 6.14
N THR A 67 0.10 -3.00 6.58
CA THR A 67 1.08 -3.78 5.81
C THR A 67 0.45 -4.32 4.52
N ARG A 68 -0.79 -4.82 4.58
CA ARG A 68 -1.54 -5.27 3.41
C ARG A 68 -1.77 -4.14 2.40
N MET A 69 -2.19 -2.96 2.86
CA MET A 69 -2.40 -1.81 1.99
C MET A 69 -1.10 -1.35 1.31
N LEU A 70 0.04 -1.42 2.01
CA LEU A 70 1.35 -1.10 1.45
C LEU A 70 1.76 -2.09 0.36
N LEU A 71 1.65 -3.40 0.61
CA LEU A 71 2.02 -4.44 -0.37
C LEU A 71 1.17 -4.36 -1.65
N LEU A 72 -0.13 -4.13 -1.50
CA LEU A 72 -1.03 -3.92 -2.64
C LEU A 72 -0.69 -2.65 -3.43
N THR A 73 -0.28 -1.59 -2.73
CA THR A 73 0.10 -0.32 -3.37
C THR A 73 1.40 -0.45 -4.15
N LEU A 74 2.33 -1.27 -3.67
CA LEU A 74 3.58 -1.58 -4.36
C LEU A 74 3.39 -2.55 -5.55
N GLY A 75 2.21 -3.15 -5.70
CA GLY A 75 1.88 -4.05 -6.80
C GLY A 75 2.41 -5.47 -6.62
N GLU A 76 2.62 -5.89 -5.38
CA GLU A 76 3.05 -7.26 -5.08
C GLU A 76 1.92 -8.26 -5.38
N GLU A 77 2.25 -9.39 -5.99
CA GLU A 77 1.26 -10.38 -6.43
C GLU A 77 0.91 -11.38 -5.31
N ASN A 78 1.87 -11.69 -4.43
CA ASN A 78 1.72 -12.70 -3.38
C ASN A 78 1.52 -12.06 -1.99
N VAL A 79 0.59 -11.12 -1.90
CA VAL A 79 0.37 -10.34 -0.65
C VAL A 79 0.03 -11.24 0.53
N ASP A 80 -0.83 -12.24 0.34
CA ASP A 80 -1.31 -13.08 1.45
C ASP A 80 -0.20 -14.00 1.99
N GLU A 81 0.62 -14.61 1.13
CA GLU A 81 1.78 -15.41 1.56
C GLU A 81 2.81 -14.57 2.33
N ILE A 82 3.04 -13.33 1.88
CA ILE A 82 3.95 -12.41 2.57
C ILE A 82 3.37 -12.00 3.92
N LEU A 83 2.06 -11.77 4.02
CA LEU A 83 1.41 -11.46 5.29
C LEU A 83 1.43 -12.63 6.26
N GLU A 84 1.18 -13.85 5.80
CA GLU A 84 1.29 -15.07 6.62
C GLU A 84 2.71 -15.26 7.16
N ARG A 85 3.72 -14.93 6.36
CA ARG A 85 5.12 -14.98 6.82
C ARG A 85 5.46 -13.88 7.83
N LEU A 86 4.86 -12.69 7.69
CA LEU A 86 5.12 -11.54 8.56
C LEU A 86 4.31 -11.59 9.85
N PHE A 87 3.13 -12.21 9.82
CA PHE A 87 2.19 -12.36 10.93
C PHE A 87 1.70 -13.82 11.00
N PRO A 88 2.55 -14.75 11.47
CA PRO A 88 2.25 -16.18 11.43
C PRO A 88 1.16 -16.71 12.39
N ASP A 89 0.45 -15.84 13.13
CA ASP A 89 -0.33 -16.27 14.32
C ASP A 89 -1.80 -15.73 14.39
N ASP A 90 -2.39 -15.23 13.30
CA ASP A 90 -3.73 -14.64 13.31
C ASP A 90 -4.91 -15.65 13.39
N GLU A 91 -4.92 -16.52 14.40
CA GLU A 91 -6.18 -17.02 14.95
C GLU A 91 -6.66 -16.22 16.19
N GLU A 92 -5.83 -15.41 16.85
CA GLU A 92 -6.19 -14.86 18.17
C GLU A 92 -5.62 -13.46 18.47
N GLU A 93 -5.85 -12.42 17.65
CA GLU A 93 -5.42 -11.07 18.09
C GLU A 93 -6.29 -9.91 17.58
N SER A 94 -7.60 -10.04 17.74
CA SER A 94 -8.51 -8.88 17.81
C SER A 94 -8.65 -8.31 19.24
N SER A 95 -7.62 -8.43 20.06
CA SER A 95 -7.55 -7.75 21.35
C SER A 95 -6.12 -7.68 21.86
N GLN A 96 -5.78 -6.52 22.42
CA GLN A 96 -4.61 -6.22 23.26
C GLN A 96 -3.47 -5.54 22.52
N GLY A 97 -3.31 -4.25 22.83
CA GLY A 97 -2.01 -3.62 22.74
C GLY A 97 -1.08 -4.35 23.69
N GLU A 98 -0.20 -5.18 23.16
CA GLU A 98 0.93 -5.71 23.90
C GLU A 98 2.00 -4.61 23.98
N GLY A 99 1.96 -3.88 25.09
CA GLY A 99 3.11 -3.11 25.53
C GLY A 99 4.24 -4.09 25.84
N ASN A 100 5.39 -3.87 25.20
CA ASN A 100 6.65 -4.53 25.53
C ASN A 100 6.96 -4.30 27.03
N GLN A 101 6.59 -5.25 27.88
CA GLN A 101 6.84 -5.20 29.34
C GLN A 101 8.33 -5.00 29.64
N ASP A 102 9.21 -5.56 28.80
CA ASP A 102 10.67 -5.41 28.91
C ASP A 102 11.18 -3.98 28.64
N THR A 103 10.44 -3.19 27.85
CA THR A 103 10.83 -1.81 27.52
C THR A 103 10.39 -0.84 28.61
N GLU A 104 9.25 -1.10 29.25
CA GLU A 104 8.70 -0.25 30.30
C GLU A 104 9.54 -0.34 31.59
N GLU A 105 9.94 -1.53 32.02
CA GLU A 105 10.83 -1.70 33.19
C GLU A 105 12.21 -1.02 32.99
N ALA A 106 12.76 -1.10 31.78
CA ALA A 106 14.01 -0.43 31.43
C ALA A 106 13.88 1.10 31.43
N ILE A 107 12.77 1.63 30.90
CA ILE A 107 12.49 3.07 30.87
C ILE A 107 12.21 3.58 32.29
N GLU A 108 11.44 2.85 33.10
CA GLU A 108 11.16 3.20 34.48
C GLU A 108 12.44 3.21 35.33
N GLY A 109 13.32 2.22 35.16
CA GLY A 109 14.63 2.19 35.84
C GLY A 109 15.47 3.42 35.53
N MET A 110 15.56 3.81 34.25
CA MET A 110 16.30 5.01 33.82
C MET A 110 15.66 6.30 34.34
N MET A 111 14.33 6.38 34.42
CA MET A 111 13.61 7.54 34.94
C MET A 111 13.81 7.69 36.46
N VAL A 112 13.77 6.58 37.21
CA VAL A 112 13.98 6.57 38.67
C VAL A 112 15.38 7.05 39.01
N GLU A 113 16.41 6.61 38.27
CA GLU A 113 17.79 7.06 38.46
C GLU A 113 17.94 8.58 38.24
N ALA A 114 17.39 9.09 37.13
CA ALA A 114 17.45 10.53 36.83
C ALA A 114 16.72 11.39 37.87
N VAL A 115 15.59 10.93 38.40
CA VAL A 115 14.84 11.63 39.46
C VAL A 115 15.61 11.64 40.78
N GLN A 116 16.32 10.55 41.09
CA GLN A 116 17.13 10.47 42.30
C GLN A 116 18.30 11.45 42.25
N GLU A 117 19.01 11.53 41.11
CA GLU A 117 20.10 12.49 40.90
C GLU A 117 19.61 13.94 41.03
N LEU A 118 18.46 14.27 40.44
CA LEU A 118 17.85 15.59 40.55
C LEU A 118 17.52 15.96 42.01
N ARG A 119 16.98 15.00 42.79
CA ARG A 119 16.66 15.23 44.20
C ARG A 119 17.91 15.51 45.03
N GLU A 120 19.00 14.81 44.78
CA GLU A 120 20.28 15.03 45.46
C GLU A 120 20.87 16.39 45.13
N ALA A 121 20.82 16.80 43.86
CA ALA A 121 21.26 18.13 43.42
C ALA A 121 20.44 19.25 44.09
N VAL A 122 19.11 19.11 44.14
CA VAL A 122 18.21 20.07 44.80
C VAL A 122 18.49 20.15 46.30
N LYS A 123 18.72 19.02 46.97
CA LYS A 123 19.04 18.98 48.39
C LYS A 123 20.36 19.70 48.70
N LYS A 124 21.39 19.47 47.89
CA LYS A 124 22.69 20.14 48.01
C LYS A 124 22.58 21.66 47.81
N LEU A 125 21.70 22.10 46.91
CA LEU A 125 21.45 23.52 46.68
C LEU A 125 20.73 24.17 47.89
N ALA A 126 19.70 23.50 48.43
CA ALA A 126 18.98 23.97 49.61
C ALA A 126 19.89 24.05 50.86
N GLU A 127 20.83 23.12 51.01
CA GLU A 127 21.84 23.14 52.07
C GLU A 127 22.88 24.27 51.88
N SER A 128 23.16 24.65 50.63
CA SER A 128 24.06 25.77 50.32
C SER A 128 23.41 27.16 50.43
N GLU A 129 22.09 27.26 50.32
CA GLU A 129 21.35 28.52 50.55
C GLU A 129 21.01 28.77 52.03
N ALA A 130 21.09 27.73 52.88
CA ALA A 130 20.82 27.82 54.32
C ALA A 130 22.08 28.04 55.20
N ALA A 131 23.26 28.14 54.60
CA ALA A 131 24.55 28.40 55.24
C ALA A 131 25.06 29.81 54.89
#